data_AF-A0A1X7VMR4-F1
#
_entry.id   AF-A0A1X7VMR4-F1
#
_cell.length_a   1.000
_cell.length_b   1.000
_cell.length_c   1.000
_cell.angle_alpha   90.00
_cell.angle_beta   90.00
_cell.angle_gamma   90.00
#
_symmetry.space_group_name_H-M   'P 1'
#
loop_
_entity.id
_entity.type
_entity.pdbx_description
1 polymer ?
#
loop_
_entity_poly.entity_id
_entity_poly.type
_entity_poly.pdbx_seq_one_letter_code
_entity_poly.pdbx_strand_id
1 'polypeptide(L)'
;MASSNQPSRSSHTCILLLFGIPGSGKTTLSRELVLRKSSQEHSDQHRETKSTQFDIVHICMDDYYPTDEREGSEKNSDEFINDDFDWKQYRHIVTENIDEYLSGKSNVMFSTGGEIKVEGEKNEVIKLLIIDDNLHLRSMRKEFVQIARKYTCGFALVYLSCQLDSAIKRNSTRPFPVPHQTIVNIYQRIEPPQENWERHAITIDSTNNDKEWIETACSRILKLCQDAIEDPQMPQLDLTAERAESQRITSESLMHQADQILRQFVSNEIKSIQESDLIVPYNPLLQLQKWLDEEKDATDSVLMSLSTVSSDCIPSCRYLNFCGLRESGIPFYTDSRSRKVKEFTANPAVALTLYIQPLVRQIRIQGTVKELSKEIAAGYFNALSREHQITLVLNHQDKPIASRKAMIEKRKEIAQKYSDPSIRISLPESWRAYIVLPNVIEFFQGHTDWLDDRIVFTKEDDKWNVKRLLP
;
A
#
# COMPACT_ATOMS: atom_id res chain seq x y z
N MET A 1 -1.22 2.21 39.02
CA MET A 1 -1.69 0.81 39.02
C MET A 1 -2.44 0.60 37.72
N ALA A 2 -1.72 0.30 36.63
CA ALA A 2 -2.33 -0.09 35.37
C ALA A 2 -2.52 -1.60 35.42
N SER A 3 -3.76 -2.06 35.51
CA SER A 3 -4.10 -3.47 35.40
C SER A 3 -3.72 -3.95 34.01
N SER A 4 -2.68 -4.76 33.92
CA SER A 4 -2.33 -5.52 32.72
C SER A 4 -3.47 -6.49 32.42
N ASN A 5 -4.38 -6.12 31.51
CA ASN A 5 -5.26 -7.05 30.82
C ASN A 5 -4.41 -7.89 29.86
N GLN A 6 -3.61 -8.82 30.39
CA GLN A 6 -3.14 -9.94 29.58
C GLN A 6 -4.32 -10.90 29.41
N PRO A 7 -4.68 -11.29 28.18
CA PRO A 7 -5.72 -12.30 27.97
C PRO A 7 -5.36 -13.58 28.73
N SER A 8 -6.35 -14.17 29.39
CA SER A 8 -6.21 -15.44 30.11
C SER A 8 -5.63 -16.49 29.17
N ARG A 9 -4.59 -17.20 29.61
CA ARG A 9 -4.07 -18.37 28.88
C ARG A 9 -5.19 -19.38 28.68
N SER A 10 -5.64 -19.54 27.45
CA SER A 10 -6.61 -20.56 27.08
C SER A 10 -5.89 -21.88 26.75
N SER A 11 -5.20 -22.46 27.74
CA SER A 11 -4.29 -23.61 27.54
C SER A 11 -4.98 -24.92 27.13
N HIS A 12 -6.29 -24.93 26.92
CA HIS A 12 -7.08 -26.11 26.56
C HIS A 12 -8.06 -25.81 25.40
N THR A 13 -7.72 -24.86 24.51
CA THR A 13 -8.53 -24.54 23.33
C THR A 13 -7.73 -24.73 22.05
N CYS A 14 -8.32 -25.39 21.05
CA CYS A 14 -7.78 -25.53 19.71
C CYS A 14 -8.73 -24.93 18.67
N ILE A 15 -8.19 -24.09 17.78
CA ILE A 15 -8.84 -23.62 16.57
C ILE A 15 -8.45 -24.58 15.43
N LEU A 16 -9.43 -25.26 14.85
CA LEU A 16 -9.27 -26.18 13.73
C LEU A 16 -9.89 -25.59 12.47
N LEU A 17 -9.06 -25.33 11.46
CA LEU A 17 -9.54 -24.95 10.12
C LEU A 17 -9.73 -26.20 9.28
N LEU A 18 -10.98 -26.51 8.91
CA LEU A 18 -11.32 -27.57 7.98
C LEU A 18 -11.63 -26.94 6.63
N PHE A 19 -10.77 -27.15 5.63
CA PHE A 19 -10.90 -26.48 4.34
C PHE A 19 -10.66 -27.36 3.12
N GLY A 20 -11.08 -26.87 1.94
CA GLY A 20 -11.20 -27.66 0.72
C GLY A 20 -12.26 -27.09 -0.22
N ILE A 21 -12.32 -27.57 -1.45
CA ILE A 21 -13.31 -27.10 -2.44
C ILE A 21 -14.76 -27.40 -2.02
N PRO A 22 -15.77 -26.66 -2.52
CA PRO A 22 -17.17 -27.06 -2.35
C PRO A 22 -17.40 -28.50 -2.84
N GLY A 23 -18.13 -29.30 -2.05
CA GLY A 23 -18.33 -30.73 -2.35
C GLY A 23 -17.19 -31.66 -1.91
N SER A 24 -16.10 -31.16 -1.30
CA SER A 24 -15.03 -32.02 -0.76
C SER A 24 -15.43 -32.82 0.49
N GLY A 25 -16.61 -32.59 1.07
CA GLY A 25 -17.10 -33.33 2.24
C GLY A 25 -16.77 -32.73 3.60
N LYS A 26 -16.32 -31.46 3.65
CA LYS A 26 -16.00 -30.73 4.90
C LYS A 26 -17.13 -30.78 5.92
N THR A 27 -18.30 -30.29 5.54
CA THR A 27 -19.48 -30.22 6.41
C THR A 27 -19.98 -31.58 6.85
N THR A 28 -19.81 -32.61 6.03
CA THR A 28 -20.13 -33.99 6.40
C THR A 28 -19.18 -34.49 7.49
N LEU A 29 -17.87 -34.25 7.32
CA LEU A 29 -16.86 -34.67 8.29
C LEU A 29 -16.97 -33.91 9.62
N SER A 30 -17.23 -32.59 9.58
CA SER A 30 -17.41 -31.79 10.79
C SER A 30 -18.67 -32.18 11.56
N ARG A 31 -19.78 -32.46 10.87
CA ARG A 31 -21.00 -32.99 11.51
C ARG A 31 -20.77 -34.37 12.12
N GLU A 32 -20.03 -35.25 11.44
CA GLU A 32 -19.73 -36.57 11.99
C GLU A 32 -18.83 -36.47 13.23
N LEU A 33 -17.85 -35.57 13.25
CA LEU A 33 -17.10 -35.24 14.47
C LEU A 33 -18.06 -34.84 15.58
N VAL A 34 -18.94 -33.87 15.34
CA VAL A 34 -19.94 -33.40 16.33
C VAL A 34 -20.88 -34.50 16.83
N LEU A 35 -21.30 -35.43 15.96
CA LEU A 35 -22.32 -36.44 16.27
C LEU A 35 -21.77 -37.68 17.00
N ARG A 36 -20.44 -37.84 17.11
CA ARG A 36 -19.80 -38.96 17.81
C ARG A 36 -19.99 -38.87 19.33
N LYS A 37 -21.22 -39.10 19.78
CA LYS A 37 -21.54 -39.49 21.16
C LYS A 37 -21.05 -40.92 21.35
N SER A 38 -19.86 -41.06 21.94
CA SER A 38 -19.37 -42.27 22.61
C SER A 38 -19.97 -43.61 22.13
N SER A 39 -19.57 -44.08 20.95
CA SER A 39 -19.95 -45.43 20.47
C SER A 39 -19.14 -46.57 21.14
N GLN A 40 -18.50 -46.30 22.28
CA GLN A 40 -17.63 -47.23 23.02
C GLN A 40 -18.13 -47.57 24.44
N GLU A 41 -19.40 -47.38 24.77
CA GLU A 41 -19.92 -47.78 26.11
C GLU A 41 -20.31 -49.28 26.23
N HIS A 42 -20.13 -50.12 25.20
CA HIS A 42 -20.63 -51.51 25.23
C HIS A 42 -19.63 -52.66 25.16
N SER A 43 -18.32 -52.43 25.26
CA SER A 43 -17.38 -53.53 25.50
C SER A 43 -16.19 -53.05 26.32
N ASP A 44 -16.24 -53.31 27.62
CA ASP A 44 -15.12 -53.55 28.54
C ASP A 44 -15.32 -52.83 29.88
N GLN A 45 -16.14 -53.47 30.73
CA GLN A 45 -16.07 -53.24 32.18
C GLN A 45 -14.75 -53.83 32.69
N HIS A 46 -13.73 -52.98 32.81
CA HIS A 46 -12.59 -53.00 33.72
C HIS A 46 -11.29 -52.54 33.04
N ARG A 47 -11.13 -51.22 32.92
CA ARG A 47 -9.83 -50.52 33.01
C ARG A 47 -10.11 -49.03 33.23
N GLU A 48 -9.54 -48.44 34.28
CA GLU A 48 -9.44 -46.98 34.41
C GLU A 48 -8.45 -46.46 33.37
N THR A 49 -8.88 -46.36 32.11
CA THR A 49 -8.13 -45.66 31.06
C THR A 49 -8.33 -44.16 31.24
N LYS A 50 -7.23 -43.41 31.29
CA LYS A 50 -7.27 -41.94 31.21
C LYS A 50 -7.87 -41.56 29.84
N SER A 51 -8.72 -40.54 29.81
CA SER A 51 -9.42 -40.12 28.58
C SER A 51 -9.41 -38.61 28.42
N THR A 52 -9.19 -38.16 27.19
CA THR A 52 -9.26 -36.76 26.79
C THR A 52 -10.66 -36.47 26.26
N GLN A 53 -11.30 -35.42 26.78
CA GLN A 53 -12.64 -35.02 26.39
C GLN A 53 -12.57 -33.79 25.48
N PHE A 54 -13.31 -33.80 24.37
CA PHE A 54 -13.46 -32.65 23.47
C PHE A 54 -14.87 -32.07 23.57
N ASP A 55 -14.96 -30.78 23.87
CA ASP A 55 -16.16 -29.94 23.77
C ASP A 55 -16.10 -29.19 22.44
N ILE A 56 -16.99 -29.52 21.51
CA ILE A 56 -16.89 -29.10 20.11
C ILE A 56 -17.83 -27.94 19.81
N VAL A 57 -17.27 -26.87 19.28
CA VAL A 57 -18.02 -25.76 18.67
C VAL A 57 -17.82 -25.84 17.17
N HIS A 58 -18.89 -26.10 16.42
CA HIS A 58 -18.83 -26.16 14.96
C HIS A 58 -19.37 -24.87 14.36
N ILE A 59 -18.56 -24.23 13.52
CA ILE A 59 -18.85 -22.97 12.83
C ILE A 59 -18.77 -23.26 11.33
N CYS A 60 -19.93 -23.44 10.70
CA CYS A 60 -20.04 -23.66 9.27
C CYS A 60 -20.31 -22.33 8.57
N MET A 61 -19.40 -21.86 7.73
CA MET A 61 -19.59 -20.57 7.04
C MET A 61 -20.84 -20.56 6.17
N ASP A 62 -21.22 -21.71 5.61
CA ASP A 62 -22.44 -21.84 4.80
C ASP A 62 -23.73 -21.51 5.57
N ASP A 63 -23.72 -21.49 6.91
CA ASP A 63 -24.87 -21.16 7.76
C ASP A 63 -24.99 -19.63 8.01
N TYR A 64 -23.95 -18.86 7.74
CA TYR A 64 -23.93 -17.40 7.94
C TYR A 64 -24.34 -16.60 6.71
N TYR A 65 -24.46 -17.24 5.55
CA TYR A 65 -24.94 -16.57 4.33
C TYR A 65 -26.48 -16.55 4.28
N PRO A 66 -27.11 -15.43 3.93
CA PRO A 66 -28.57 -15.32 3.79
C PRO A 66 -29.11 -16.32 2.76
N THR A 67 -30.23 -16.97 3.08
CA THR A 67 -30.92 -17.91 2.17
C THR A 67 -31.58 -17.20 0.99
N ASP A 68 -31.98 -15.93 1.15
CA ASP A 68 -32.76 -15.19 0.14
C ASP A 68 -31.92 -14.70 -1.06
N GLU A 69 -30.60 -14.57 -0.91
CA GLU A 69 -29.68 -14.23 -2.01
C GLU A 69 -29.21 -15.47 -2.82
N ARG A 70 -29.56 -16.67 -2.37
CA ARG A 70 -29.30 -17.93 -3.10
C ARG A 70 -30.37 -18.23 -4.15
N GLU A 71 -31.54 -17.60 -4.04
CA GLU A 71 -32.63 -17.67 -5.03
C GLU A 71 -32.54 -16.47 -6.00
N GLY A 72 -31.76 -16.61 -7.07
CA GLY A 72 -31.93 -15.74 -8.24
C GLY A 72 -30.65 -15.16 -8.81
N SER A 73 -29.96 -15.95 -9.63
CA SER A 73 -29.37 -15.40 -10.86
C SER A 73 -29.01 -16.51 -11.86
N GLU A 74 -29.99 -16.87 -12.70
CA GLU A 74 -29.66 -16.96 -14.13
C GLU A 74 -29.38 -15.51 -14.59
N LYS A 75 -28.19 -14.97 -14.28
CA LYS A 75 -27.72 -13.72 -14.88
C LYS A 75 -26.72 -14.08 -15.98
N ASN A 76 -26.95 -13.46 -17.13
CA ASN A 76 -26.17 -13.63 -18.37
C ASN A 76 -24.66 -13.57 -18.12
N SER A 77 -23.94 -14.40 -18.87
CA SER A 77 -22.53 -14.76 -18.69
C SER A 77 -21.49 -13.65 -18.92
N ASP A 78 -21.86 -12.37 -19.07
CA ASP A 78 -20.93 -11.30 -19.46
C ASP A 78 -20.85 -10.10 -18.48
N GLU A 79 -21.50 -10.16 -17.30
CA GLU A 79 -21.36 -9.14 -16.25
C GLU A 79 -20.94 -9.73 -14.90
N PHE A 80 -19.75 -10.34 -14.83
CA PHE A 80 -19.09 -10.64 -13.55
C PHE A 80 -18.29 -9.42 -13.09
N ILE A 81 -18.97 -8.38 -12.60
CA ILE A 81 -18.36 -7.26 -11.89
C ILE A 81 -18.95 -7.17 -10.48
N ASN A 82 -18.10 -7.48 -9.49
CA ASN A 82 -18.21 -7.19 -8.05
C ASN A 82 -19.14 -8.05 -7.17
N ASP A 83 -18.91 -9.37 -7.11
CA ASP A 83 -19.38 -10.24 -6.00
C ASP A 83 -18.42 -10.24 -4.79
N ASP A 84 -17.39 -9.40 -4.81
CA ASP A 84 -16.25 -9.47 -3.90
C ASP A 84 -16.48 -8.72 -2.56
N PHE A 85 -17.69 -8.22 -2.33
CA PHE A 85 -18.04 -7.33 -1.22
C PHE A 85 -18.73 -8.01 -0.03
N ASP A 86 -19.36 -9.17 -0.23
CA ASP A 86 -20.27 -9.73 0.77
C ASP A 86 -19.61 -10.83 1.64
N TRP A 87 -18.86 -11.77 1.04
CA TRP A 87 -18.22 -12.86 1.79
C TRP A 87 -17.14 -12.39 2.78
N LYS A 88 -16.47 -11.26 2.50
CA LYS A 88 -15.46 -10.67 3.40
C LYS A 88 -16.11 -10.15 4.68
N GLN A 89 -17.30 -9.56 4.59
CA GLN A 89 -18.04 -9.05 5.73
C GLN A 89 -18.49 -10.19 6.65
N TYR A 90 -19.07 -11.26 6.09
CA TYR A 90 -19.46 -12.42 6.92
C TYR A 90 -18.28 -13.11 7.60
N ARG A 91 -17.13 -13.24 6.91
CA ARG A 91 -15.93 -13.78 7.55
C ARG A 91 -15.46 -12.90 8.70
N HIS A 92 -15.49 -11.58 8.52
CA HIS A 92 -15.15 -10.63 9.57
C HIS A 92 -16.07 -10.74 10.79
N ILE A 93 -17.38 -10.88 10.58
CA ILE A 93 -18.34 -11.13 11.67
C ILE A 93 -18.02 -12.42 12.42
N VAL A 94 -17.67 -13.50 11.70
CA VAL A 94 -17.30 -14.77 12.32
C VAL A 94 -16.00 -14.67 13.12
N THR A 95 -14.99 -13.97 12.61
CA THR A 95 -13.72 -13.78 13.33
C THR A 95 -13.90 -12.89 14.56
N GLU A 96 -14.73 -11.85 14.50
CA GLU A 96 -15.13 -11.04 15.66
C GLU A 96 -15.87 -11.88 16.71
N ASN A 97 -16.84 -12.71 16.30
CA ASN A 97 -17.56 -13.60 17.21
C ASN A 97 -16.63 -14.61 17.90
N ILE A 98 -15.65 -15.17 17.18
CA ILE A 98 -14.64 -16.06 17.77
C ILE A 98 -13.77 -15.30 18.77
N ASP A 99 -13.35 -14.07 18.43
CA ASP A 99 -12.58 -13.21 19.33
C ASP A 99 -13.34 -12.92 20.63
N GLU A 100 -14.62 -12.55 20.52
CA GLU A 100 -15.48 -12.30 21.67
C GLU A 100 -15.65 -13.56 22.54
N TYR A 101 -15.94 -14.70 21.92
CA TYR A 101 -16.10 -15.98 22.60
C TYR A 101 -14.83 -16.38 23.38
N LEU A 102 -13.66 -16.25 22.78
CA LEU A 102 -12.38 -16.55 23.44
C LEU A 102 -12.00 -15.51 24.51
N SER A 103 -12.44 -14.26 24.36
CA SER A 103 -12.21 -13.21 25.37
C SER A 103 -13.08 -13.36 26.63
N GLY A 104 -14.13 -14.18 26.57
CA GLY A 104 -15.10 -14.36 27.66
C GLY A 104 -16.06 -13.18 27.87
N LYS A 105 -16.19 -12.28 26.88
CA LYS A 105 -16.97 -11.03 27.01
C LYS A 105 -18.45 -11.13 26.65
N SER A 106 -18.94 -12.23 26.06
CA SER A 106 -20.35 -12.32 25.61
C SER A 106 -20.92 -13.75 25.57
N ASN A 107 -22.26 -13.83 25.55
CA ASN A 107 -23.06 -15.04 25.30
C ASN A 107 -23.20 -15.31 23.78
N VAL A 108 -22.11 -15.33 23.02
CA VAL A 108 -22.16 -15.73 21.60
C VAL A 108 -22.60 -17.20 21.54
N MET A 109 -23.79 -17.45 20.99
CA MET A 109 -24.30 -18.80 20.75
C MET A 109 -23.83 -19.27 19.38
N PHE A 110 -22.80 -20.12 19.36
CA PHE A 110 -22.52 -20.99 18.22
C PHE A 110 -23.38 -22.26 18.31
N SER A 111 -23.56 -22.96 17.19
CA SER A 111 -24.06 -24.34 17.25
C SER A 111 -23.07 -25.21 18.02
N THR A 112 -23.40 -25.56 19.25
CA THR A 112 -22.59 -26.44 20.08
C THR A 112 -22.82 -27.89 19.64
N GLY A 113 -21.72 -28.56 19.32
CA GLY A 113 -21.66 -29.98 19.07
C GLY A 113 -21.37 -30.75 20.35
N GLY A 114 -21.81 -32.01 20.43
CA GLY A 114 -21.70 -32.79 21.67
C GLY A 114 -20.27 -33.05 22.16
N GLU A 115 -20.18 -33.63 23.35
CA GLU A 115 -18.91 -34.04 23.97
C GLU A 115 -18.39 -35.36 23.35
N ILE A 116 -17.12 -35.40 22.93
CA ILE A 116 -16.43 -36.63 22.49
C ILE A 116 -15.39 -37.05 23.52
N LYS A 117 -15.34 -38.33 23.88
CA LYS A 117 -14.25 -38.91 24.68
C LYS A 117 -13.30 -39.73 23.80
N VAL A 118 -12.01 -39.49 23.91
CA VAL A 118 -10.93 -40.21 23.20
C VAL A 118 -9.96 -40.76 24.24
N GLU A 119 -9.44 -41.98 24.07
CA GLU A 119 -8.37 -42.50 24.93
C GLU A 119 -7.15 -41.56 24.87
N GLY A 120 -6.64 -41.14 26.03
CA GLY A 120 -5.60 -40.13 26.10
C GLY A 120 -4.81 -40.18 27.40
N GLU A 121 -3.67 -39.51 27.44
CA GLU A 121 -2.73 -39.64 28.57
C GLU A 121 -3.17 -38.85 29.83
N LYS A 122 -4.19 -37.98 29.71
CA LYS A 122 -4.67 -37.06 30.76
C LYS A 122 -6.20 -36.89 30.74
N ASN A 123 -6.79 -36.70 31.92
CA ASN A 123 -8.19 -36.30 32.11
C ASN A 123 -8.33 -34.77 31.98
N GLU A 124 -8.28 -34.28 30.74
CA GLU A 124 -8.43 -32.86 30.40
C GLU A 124 -9.63 -32.66 29.45
N VAL A 125 -10.36 -31.57 29.63
CA VAL A 125 -11.44 -31.13 28.72
C VAL A 125 -10.87 -30.08 27.78
N ILE A 126 -10.85 -30.40 26.49
CA ILE A 126 -10.35 -29.57 25.40
C ILE A 126 -11.54 -28.92 24.69
N LYS A 127 -11.51 -27.61 24.51
CA LYS A 127 -12.45 -26.90 23.63
C LYS A 127 -11.93 -26.92 22.20
N LEU A 128 -12.72 -27.40 21.26
CA LEU A 128 -12.37 -27.49 19.84
C LEU A 128 -13.30 -26.63 19.00
N LEU A 129 -12.79 -25.54 18.44
CA LEU A 129 -13.52 -24.69 17.50
C LEU A 129 -13.22 -25.16 16.07
N ILE A 130 -14.19 -25.79 15.43
CA ILE A 130 -14.09 -26.25 14.03
C ILE A 130 -14.67 -25.17 13.13
N ILE A 131 -13.83 -24.57 12.28
CA ILE A 131 -14.24 -23.64 11.23
C ILE A 131 -14.25 -24.38 9.89
N ASP A 132 -15.45 -24.58 9.33
CA ASP A 132 -15.68 -25.17 8.01
C ASP A 132 -15.90 -24.06 6.97
N ASP A 133 -14.90 -23.87 6.09
CA ASP A 133 -14.91 -22.89 5.00
C ASP A 133 -14.00 -23.37 3.85
N ASN A 134 -14.09 -22.77 2.67
CA ASN A 134 -13.27 -23.14 1.52
C ASN A 134 -11.80 -22.74 1.69
N LEU A 135 -11.53 -21.57 2.31
CA LEU A 135 -10.20 -21.02 2.67
C LEU A 135 -9.09 -21.31 1.65
N HIS A 136 -9.39 -21.13 0.37
CA HIS A 136 -8.57 -21.62 -0.72
C HIS A 136 -7.23 -20.88 -0.87
N LEU A 137 -7.12 -19.63 -0.40
CA LEU A 137 -5.84 -18.90 -0.35
C LEU A 137 -5.26 -18.90 1.06
N ARG A 138 -3.93 -18.98 1.18
CA ARG A 138 -3.20 -18.86 2.47
C ARG A 138 -3.52 -17.58 3.21
N SER A 139 -3.68 -16.48 2.48
CA SER A 139 -4.03 -15.16 3.04
C SER A 139 -5.34 -15.18 3.82
N MET A 140 -6.32 -16.01 3.42
CA MET A 140 -7.62 -16.13 4.08
C MET A 140 -7.54 -16.80 5.46
N ARG A 141 -6.44 -17.51 5.74
CA ARG A 141 -6.21 -18.23 7.00
C ARG A 141 -5.49 -17.39 8.06
N LYS A 142 -4.92 -16.25 7.66
CA LYS A 142 -4.08 -15.38 8.50
C LYS A 142 -4.83 -14.81 9.70
N GLU A 143 -6.10 -14.48 9.54
CA GLU A 143 -6.92 -13.89 10.59
C GLU A 143 -7.15 -14.89 11.75
N PHE A 144 -7.42 -16.15 11.42
CA PHE A 144 -7.60 -17.20 12.44
C PHE A 144 -6.31 -17.53 13.20
N VAL A 145 -5.15 -17.53 12.54
CA VAL A 145 -3.88 -17.72 13.26
C VAL A 145 -3.53 -16.53 14.15
N GLN A 146 -3.93 -15.30 13.78
CA GLN A 146 -3.77 -14.13 14.65
C GLN A 146 -4.62 -14.25 15.91
N ILE A 147 -5.88 -14.70 15.78
CA ILE A 147 -6.74 -15.00 16.93
C ILE A 147 -6.11 -16.10 17.81
N ALA A 148 -5.62 -17.19 17.20
CA ALA A 148 -4.95 -18.25 17.94
C ALA A 148 -3.72 -17.74 18.72
N ARG A 149 -2.92 -16.85 18.11
CA ARG A 149 -1.78 -16.19 18.79
C ARG A 149 -2.23 -15.29 19.93
N LYS A 150 -3.29 -14.49 19.73
CA LYS A 150 -3.83 -13.56 20.73
C LYS A 150 -4.23 -14.26 22.03
N TYR A 151 -4.84 -15.44 21.93
CA TYR A 151 -5.30 -16.23 23.09
C TYR A 151 -4.38 -17.40 23.47
N THR A 152 -3.26 -17.57 22.76
CA THR A 152 -2.32 -18.70 22.94
C THR A 152 -3.03 -20.05 22.82
N CYS A 153 -3.81 -20.22 21.76
CA CYS A 153 -4.55 -21.44 21.46
C CYS A 153 -3.72 -22.39 20.57
N GLY A 154 -4.07 -23.68 20.62
CA GLY A 154 -3.68 -24.61 19.57
C GLY A 154 -4.29 -24.20 18.23
N PHE A 155 -3.56 -24.42 17.14
CA PHE A 155 -4.00 -24.07 15.80
C PHE A 155 -3.68 -25.19 14.82
N ALA A 156 -4.71 -25.82 14.27
CA ALA A 156 -4.63 -26.98 13.39
C ALA A 156 -5.32 -26.72 12.05
N LEU A 157 -4.81 -27.33 10.98
CA LEU A 157 -5.37 -27.24 9.64
C LEU A 157 -5.60 -28.63 9.04
N VAL A 158 -6.79 -28.84 8.47
CA VAL A 158 -7.12 -30.06 7.74
C VAL A 158 -7.53 -29.65 6.33
N TYR A 159 -6.69 -30.00 5.37
CA TYR A 159 -6.99 -29.84 3.97
C TYR A 159 -7.67 -31.12 3.44
N LEU A 160 -8.95 -31.03 3.09
CA LEU A 160 -9.67 -32.09 2.38
C LEU A 160 -9.44 -31.97 0.87
N SER A 161 -8.45 -32.73 0.40
CA SER A 161 -8.19 -32.91 -1.03
C SER A 161 -9.26 -33.82 -1.62
N CYS A 162 -9.84 -33.43 -2.76
CA CYS A 162 -10.87 -34.21 -3.45
C CYS A 162 -10.69 -34.06 -4.95
N GLN A 163 -10.89 -35.14 -5.71
CA GLN A 163 -10.97 -35.04 -7.17
C GLN A 163 -12.14 -34.13 -7.58
N LEU A 164 -11.89 -33.28 -8.59
CA LEU A 164 -12.83 -32.26 -9.04
C LEU A 164 -14.18 -32.87 -9.47
N ASP A 165 -14.16 -33.97 -10.23
CA ASP A 165 -15.38 -34.65 -10.69
C ASP A 165 -16.23 -35.18 -9.52
N SER A 166 -15.58 -35.77 -8.51
CA SER A 166 -16.23 -36.26 -7.31
C SER A 166 -16.85 -35.11 -6.50
N ALA A 167 -16.16 -33.98 -6.39
CA ALA A 167 -16.66 -32.80 -5.70
C ALA A 167 -17.86 -32.17 -6.43
N ILE A 168 -17.82 -32.06 -7.76
CA ILE A 168 -18.94 -31.57 -8.58
C ILE A 168 -20.16 -32.47 -8.42
N LYS A 169 -19.97 -33.79 -8.49
CA LYS A 169 -21.05 -34.78 -8.32
C LYS A 169 -21.70 -34.70 -6.94
N ARG A 170 -20.92 -34.43 -5.88
CA ARG A 170 -21.46 -34.21 -4.53
C ARG A 170 -22.13 -32.84 -4.40
N ASN A 171 -21.60 -31.83 -5.08
CA ASN A 171 -22.18 -30.50 -5.06
C ASN A 171 -23.57 -30.46 -5.73
N SER A 172 -23.79 -31.25 -6.79
CA SER A 172 -25.10 -31.34 -7.46
C SER A 172 -26.21 -31.93 -6.59
N THR A 173 -25.87 -32.64 -5.51
CA THR A 173 -26.87 -33.18 -4.56
C THR A 173 -27.14 -32.25 -3.38
N ARG A 174 -26.54 -31.06 -3.33
CA ARG A 174 -26.77 -30.08 -2.26
C ARG A 174 -28.13 -29.41 -2.47
N PRO A 175 -28.83 -29.00 -1.39
CA PRO A 175 -30.05 -28.20 -1.50
C PRO A 175 -29.84 -26.93 -2.35
N PHE A 176 -28.68 -26.28 -2.19
CA PHE A 176 -28.24 -25.12 -2.97
C PHE A 176 -26.84 -25.40 -3.54
N PRO A 177 -26.72 -25.90 -4.78
CA PRO A 177 -25.44 -26.18 -5.41
C PRO A 177 -24.64 -24.91 -5.69
N VAL A 178 -23.33 -24.93 -5.42
CA VAL A 178 -22.42 -23.86 -5.85
C VAL A 178 -22.21 -23.94 -7.37
N PRO A 179 -22.17 -22.81 -8.11
CA PRO A 179 -21.96 -22.83 -9.56
C PRO A 179 -20.70 -23.60 -9.97
N HIS A 180 -20.79 -24.38 -11.04
CA HIS A 180 -19.70 -25.24 -11.51
C HIS A 180 -18.40 -24.45 -11.73
N GLN A 181 -18.47 -23.30 -12.40
CA GLN A 181 -17.31 -22.46 -12.68
C GLN A 181 -16.62 -21.96 -11.39
N THR A 182 -17.40 -21.67 -10.34
CA THR A 182 -16.87 -21.25 -9.04
C THR A 182 -16.04 -22.38 -8.40
N ILE A 183 -16.52 -23.63 -8.47
CA ILE A 183 -15.77 -24.78 -7.93
C ILE A 183 -14.46 -24.99 -8.71
N VAL A 184 -14.50 -24.90 -10.04
CA VAL A 184 -13.31 -24.99 -10.90
C VAL A 184 -12.30 -23.89 -10.54
N ASN A 185 -12.76 -22.65 -10.39
CA ASN A 185 -11.91 -21.51 -10.04
C ASN A 185 -11.24 -21.70 -8.66
N ILE A 186 -11.99 -22.17 -7.66
CA ILE A 186 -11.46 -22.47 -6.33
C ILE A 186 -10.45 -23.62 -6.42
N TYR A 187 -10.76 -24.68 -7.17
CA TYR A 187 -9.86 -25.83 -7.35
C TYR A 187 -8.52 -25.46 -7.98
N GLN A 188 -8.52 -24.56 -8.97
CA GLN A 188 -7.29 -24.08 -9.59
C GLN A 188 -6.44 -23.19 -8.68
N ARG A 189 -7.07 -22.52 -7.71
CA ARG A 189 -6.42 -21.55 -6.81
C ARG A 189 -6.12 -22.09 -5.42
N ILE A 190 -6.54 -23.31 -5.09
CA ILE A 190 -6.41 -23.83 -3.73
C ILE A 190 -4.95 -24.06 -3.36
N GLU A 191 -4.52 -23.44 -2.27
CA GLU A 191 -3.15 -23.47 -1.79
C GLU A 191 -3.04 -24.40 -0.56
N PRO A 192 -2.38 -25.57 -0.69
CA PRO A 192 -2.17 -26.46 0.45
C PRO A 192 -1.27 -25.82 1.50
N PRO A 193 -1.31 -26.30 2.75
CA PRO A 193 -0.49 -25.78 3.84
C PRO A 193 1.02 -25.92 3.53
N GLN A 194 1.78 -24.84 3.69
CA GLN A 194 3.23 -24.80 3.42
C GLN A 194 3.97 -23.76 4.29
N GLU A 195 3.26 -22.89 5.00
CA GLU A 195 3.86 -21.80 5.74
C GLU A 195 4.33 -22.21 7.14
N ASN A 196 5.32 -21.51 7.69
CA ASN A 196 5.87 -21.79 9.03
C ASN A 196 4.85 -21.65 10.19
N TRP A 197 3.74 -20.95 9.95
CA TRP A 197 2.64 -20.81 10.92
C TRP A 197 1.56 -21.89 10.76
N GLU A 198 1.63 -22.73 9.73
CA GLU A 198 0.75 -23.87 9.46
C GLU A 198 1.36 -25.20 9.94
N ARG A 199 2.01 -25.19 11.12
CA ARG A 199 2.83 -26.32 11.61
C ARG A 199 2.03 -27.60 11.83
N HIS A 200 0.82 -27.48 12.37
CA HIS A 200 -0.08 -28.60 12.62
C HIS A 200 -1.07 -28.69 11.46
N ALA A 201 -0.64 -29.27 10.35
CA ALA A 201 -1.46 -29.44 9.17
C ALA A 201 -1.43 -30.87 8.64
N ILE A 202 -2.60 -31.39 8.26
CA ILE A 202 -2.70 -32.67 7.53
C ILE A 202 -3.53 -32.50 6.26
N THR A 203 -3.19 -33.27 5.24
CA THR A 203 -4.04 -33.45 4.06
C THR A 203 -4.72 -34.81 4.14
N ILE A 204 -6.03 -34.84 3.89
CA ILE A 204 -6.83 -36.06 3.83
C ILE A 204 -7.51 -36.08 2.46
N ASP A 205 -7.28 -37.14 1.69
CA ASP A 205 -7.99 -37.37 0.43
C ASP A 205 -9.40 -37.87 0.75
N SER A 206 -10.42 -37.11 0.36
CA SER A 206 -11.83 -37.40 0.57
C SER A 206 -12.53 -37.93 -0.68
N THR A 207 -11.79 -38.39 -1.68
CA THR A 207 -12.37 -38.95 -2.92
C THR A 207 -13.21 -40.21 -2.63
N ASN A 208 -12.73 -41.09 -1.75
CA ASN A 208 -13.50 -42.21 -1.19
C ASN A 208 -13.84 -41.91 0.26
N ASN A 209 -15.13 -41.77 0.58
CA ASN A 209 -15.62 -41.33 1.89
C ASN A 209 -16.57 -42.36 2.52
N ASP A 210 -16.14 -43.62 2.58
CA ASP A 210 -16.86 -44.68 3.28
C ASP A 210 -16.75 -44.54 4.81
N LYS A 211 -17.46 -45.40 5.56
CA LYS A 211 -17.49 -45.32 7.02
C LYS A 211 -16.11 -45.49 7.67
N GLU A 212 -15.31 -46.43 7.16
CA GLU A 212 -13.95 -46.69 7.65
C GLU A 212 -13.03 -45.49 7.42
N TRP A 213 -13.17 -44.81 6.28
CA TRP A 213 -12.47 -43.56 6.00
C TRP A 213 -12.85 -42.47 7.00
N ILE A 214 -14.14 -42.31 7.32
CA ILE A 214 -14.57 -41.27 8.26
C ILE A 214 -14.04 -41.57 9.68
N GLU A 215 -14.03 -42.83 10.11
CA GLU A 215 -13.40 -43.27 11.36
C GLU A 215 -11.93 -42.88 11.43
N THR A 216 -11.17 -43.22 10.40
CA THR A 216 -9.74 -42.92 10.28
C THR A 216 -9.47 -41.41 10.23
N ALA A 217 -10.26 -40.67 9.44
CA ALA A 217 -10.12 -39.23 9.29
C ALA A 217 -10.35 -38.50 10.62
N CYS A 218 -11.45 -38.81 11.32
CA CYS A 218 -11.75 -38.21 12.61
C CYS A 218 -10.66 -38.50 13.66
N SER A 219 -10.15 -39.75 13.72
CA SER A 219 -9.07 -40.10 14.64
C SER A 219 -7.81 -39.26 14.39
N ARG A 220 -7.40 -39.11 13.13
CA ARG A 220 -6.26 -38.27 12.72
C ARG A 220 -6.47 -36.80 13.06
N ILE A 221 -7.68 -36.28 12.88
CA ILE A 221 -8.02 -34.89 13.19
C ILE A 221 -7.93 -34.63 14.70
N LEU A 222 -8.50 -35.50 15.53
CA LEU A 222 -8.47 -35.36 16.98
C LEU A 222 -7.03 -35.43 17.51
N LYS A 223 -6.20 -36.34 16.97
CA LYS A 223 -4.78 -36.42 17.30
C LYS A 223 -4.02 -35.14 16.91
N LEU A 224 -4.27 -34.61 15.71
CA LEU A 224 -3.69 -33.34 15.26
C LEU A 224 -4.03 -32.18 16.22
N CYS A 225 -5.28 -32.11 16.68
CA CYS A 225 -5.70 -31.08 17.63
C CYS A 225 -5.02 -31.21 18.99
N GLN A 226 -4.76 -32.43 19.47
CA GLN A 226 -3.97 -32.66 20.69
C GLN A 226 -2.55 -32.14 20.52
N ASP A 227 -1.88 -32.52 19.43
CA ASP A 227 -0.51 -32.09 19.14
C ASP A 227 -0.44 -30.54 19.03
N ALA A 228 -1.44 -29.91 18.41
CA ALA A 228 -1.51 -28.46 18.26
C ALA A 228 -1.70 -27.72 19.60
N ILE A 229 -2.29 -28.36 20.61
CA ILE A 229 -2.44 -27.78 21.96
C ILE A 229 -1.13 -27.87 22.74
N GLU A 230 -0.33 -28.93 22.50
CA GLU A 230 0.98 -29.09 23.12
C GLU A 230 2.02 -28.09 22.57
N ASP A 231 1.91 -27.68 21.29
CA ASP A 231 2.67 -26.57 20.67
C ASP A 231 1.75 -25.44 20.19
N PRO A 232 1.20 -24.60 21.10
CA PRO A 232 0.25 -23.56 20.77
C PRO A 232 0.90 -22.38 20.04
N GLN A 233 0.07 -21.61 19.33
CA GLN A 233 0.54 -20.39 18.65
C GLN A 233 0.86 -19.30 19.68
N MET A 234 2.13 -18.91 19.76
CA MET A 234 2.58 -17.90 20.72
C MET A 234 2.28 -16.47 20.24
N PRO A 235 1.95 -15.52 21.15
CA PRO A 235 1.84 -14.11 20.81
C PRO A 235 3.14 -13.62 20.14
N GLN A 236 3.03 -13.13 18.91
CA GLN A 236 4.10 -12.38 18.28
C GLN A 236 3.99 -10.92 18.75
N LEU A 237 5.10 -10.23 19.02
CA LEU A 237 5.09 -8.77 19.29
C LEU A 237 4.38 -8.07 18.11
N ASP A 238 3.14 -7.67 18.34
CA ASP A 238 2.19 -7.36 17.29
C ASP A 238 2.26 -5.88 16.91
N LEU A 239 3.29 -5.54 16.11
CA LEU A 239 3.35 -4.24 15.43
C LEU A 239 2.16 -4.02 14.46
N THR A 240 1.38 -5.07 14.16
CA THR A 240 0.23 -5.01 13.24
C THR A 240 -1.07 -4.60 13.94
N ALA A 241 -1.32 -5.02 15.19
CA ALA A 241 -2.47 -4.57 15.97
C ALA A 241 -2.35 -3.09 16.36
N GLU A 242 -1.16 -2.64 16.79
CA GLU A 242 -0.89 -1.20 17.03
C GLU A 242 -1.02 -0.38 15.73
N ARG A 243 -0.60 -0.93 14.58
CA ARG A 243 -0.82 -0.30 13.27
C ARG A 243 -2.29 -0.25 12.88
N ALA A 244 -3.06 -1.31 13.12
CA ALA A 244 -4.48 -1.36 12.79
C ALA A 244 -5.28 -0.34 13.62
N GLU A 245 -4.99 -0.25 14.92
CA GLU A 245 -5.58 0.76 15.80
C GLU A 245 -5.15 2.18 15.41
N SER A 246 -3.86 2.39 15.11
CA SER A 246 -3.37 3.68 14.61
C SER A 246 -4.01 4.05 13.27
N GLN A 247 -4.23 3.09 12.38
CA GLN A 247 -4.93 3.28 11.11
C GLN A 247 -6.41 3.61 11.32
N ARG A 248 -7.07 2.96 12.29
CA ARG A 248 -8.47 3.23 12.65
C ARG A 248 -8.64 4.66 13.18
N ILE A 249 -7.81 5.04 14.16
CA ILE A 249 -7.76 6.40 14.71
C ILE A 249 -7.46 7.43 13.62
N THR A 250 -6.54 7.11 12.69
CA THR A 250 -6.24 7.99 11.56
C THR A 250 -7.41 8.09 10.59
N SER A 251 -8.14 7.00 10.34
CA SER A 251 -9.30 6.96 9.42
C SER A 251 -10.52 7.74 9.92
N GLU A 252 -10.68 7.85 11.24
CA GLU A 252 -11.72 8.65 11.89
C GLU A 252 -11.36 10.14 11.97
N SER A 253 -10.09 10.49 11.70
CA SER A 253 -9.66 11.89 11.70
C SER A 253 -10.27 12.65 10.53
N LEU A 254 -11.02 13.72 10.85
CA LEU A 254 -11.55 14.67 9.85
C LEU A 254 -10.45 15.21 8.92
N MET A 255 -9.21 15.38 9.43
CA MET A 255 -8.08 15.83 8.61
C MET A 255 -7.62 14.78 7.62
N HIS A 256 -7.63 13.50 8.01
CA HIS A 256 -7.28 12.41 7.09
C HIS A 256 -8.36 12.22 6.03
N GLN A 257 -9.64 12.31 6.41
CA GLN A 257 -10.76 12.26 5.47
C GLN A 257 -10.70 13.42 4.48
N ALA A 258 -10.42 14.64 4.95
CA ALA A 258 -10.20 15.80 4.08
C ALA A 258 -9.01 15.60 3.13
N ASP A 259 -7.87 15.09 3.62
CA ASP A 259 -6.70 14.75 2.80
C ASP A 259 -7.03 13.68 1.74
N GLN A 260 -7.76 12.63 2.08
CA GLN A 260 -8.21 11.61 1.13
C GLN A 260 -9.10 12.19 0.03
N ILE A 261 -10.06 13.03 0.40
CA ILE A 261 -10.94 13.73 -0.55
C ILE A 261 -10.12 14.62 -1.49
N LEU A 262 -9.18 15.41 -0.94
CA LEU A 262 -8.28 16.26 -1.74
C LEU A 262 -7.41 15.43 -2.69
N ARG A 263 -6.85 14.30 -2.23
CA ARG A 263 -6.10 13.38 -3.10
C ARG A 263 -6.96 12.80 -4.20
N GLN A 264 -8.23 12.52 -3.93
CA GLN A 264 -9.15 12.01 -4.94
C GLN A 264 -9.46 13.07 -5.99
N PHE A 265 -9.67 14.33 -5.60
CA PHE A 265 -9.80 15.44 -6.53
C PHE A 265 -8.55 15.60 -7.40
N VAL A 266 -7.36 15.65 -6.80
CA VAL A 266 -6.09 15.72 -7.53
C VAL A 266 -5.92 14.53 -8.48
N SER A 267 -6.25 13.32 -8.04
CA SER A 267 -6.18 12.12 -8.87
C SER A 267 -7.14 12.17 -10.06
N ASN A 268 -8.32 12.73 -9.89
CA ASN A 268 -9.29 12.91 -10.97
C ASN A 268 -8.83 13.98 -11.96
N GLU A 269 -8.24 15.07 -11.47
CA GLU A 269 -7.62 16.09 -12.33
C GLU A 269 -6.46 15.48 -13.15
N ILE A 270 -5.58 14.69 -12.53
CA ILE A 270 -4.50 13.99 -13.24
C ILE A 270 -5.05 13.07 -14.33
N LYS A 271 -6.10 12.31 -14.03
CA LYS A 271 -6.77 11.42 -15.01
C LYS A 271 -7.45 12.17 -16.15
N SER A 272 -7.82 13.43 -15.96
CA SER A 272 -8.54 14.20 -16.98
C SER A 272 -7.60 14.73 -18.08
N ILE A 273 -6.30 14.89 -17.77
CA ILE A 273 -5.28 15.44 -18.67
C ILE A 273 -5.15 14.56 -19.92
N GLN A 274 -5.39 15.14 -21.10
CA GLN A 274 -5.34 14.44 -22.38
C GLN A 274 -4.03 14.70 -23.12
N GLU A 275 -3.70 13.83 -24.08
CA GLU A 275 -2.51 13.97 -24.93
C GLU A 275 -2.47 15.30 -25.70
N SER A 276 -3.63 15.81 -26.12
CA SER A 276 -3.75 17.12 -26.77
C SER A 276 -3.30 18.29 -25.89
N ASP A 277 -3.29 18.12 -24.57
CA ASP A 277 -2.85 19.15 -23.63
C ASP A 277 -1.32 19.24 -23.52
N LEU A 278 -0.62 18.15 -23.91
CA LEU A 278 0.82 17.98 -23.82
C LEU A 278 1.58 18.54 -25.04
N ILE A 279 0.91 18.77 -26.17
CA ILE A 279 1.55 19.13 -27.44
C ILE A 279 0.92 20.38 -28.05
N VAL A 280 1.51 21.55 -27.77
CA VAL A 280 1.42 22.71 -28.66
C VAL A 280 2.40 22.49 -29.81
N PRO A 281 1.92 22.31 -31.05
CA PRO A 281 2.80 21.90 -32.12
C PRO A 281 3.79 23.03 -32.44
N TYR A 282 5.07 22.65 -32.57
CA TYR A 282 6.20 23.43 -33.11
C TYR A 282 7.01 24.36 -32.18
N ASN A 283 6.66 24.55 -30.90
CA ASN A 283 7.56 25.28 -29.98
C ASN A 283 7.46 24.81 -28.52
N PRO A 284 8.47 24.08 -28.00
CA PRO A 284 8.44 23.60 -26.62
C PRO A 284 8.51 24.72 -25.56
N LEU A 285 9.02 25.91 -25.88
CA LEU A 285 8.99 27.03 -24.93
C LEU A 285 7.56 27.57 -24.74
N LEU A 286 6.70 27.51 -25.78
CA LEU A 286 5.28 27.85 -25.64
C LEU A 286 4.54 26.80 -24.83
N GLN A 287 4.87 25.51 -24.99
CA GLN A 287 4.32 24.44 -24.15
C GLN A 287 4.69 24.65 -22.68
N LEU A 288 5.96 24.99 -22.41
CA LEU A 288 6.40 25.32 -21.05
C LEU A 288 5.64 26.52 -20.48
N GLN A 289 5.44 27.59 -21.27
CA GLN A 289 4.64 28.74 -20.84
C GLN A 289 3.21 28.32 -20.51
N LYS A 290 2.56 27.52 -21.36
CA LYS A 290 1.20 27.00 -21.13
C LYS A 290 1.10 26.24 -19.80
N TRP A 291 2.04 25.32 -19.54
CA TRP A 291 2.05 24.56 -18.27
C TRP A 291 2.28 25.43 -17.04
N LEU A 292 3.01 26.53 -17.18
CA LEU A 292 3.22 27.49 -16.09
C LEU A 292 1.98 28.36 -15.88
N ASP A 293 1.28 28.77 -16.94
CA ASP A 293 0.07 29.59 -16.87
C ASP A 293 -1.14 28.82 -16.32
N GLU A 294 -1.19 27.51 -16.52
CA GLU A 294 -2.18 26.62 -15.90
C GLU A 294 -2.07 26.60 -14.37
N GLU A 295 -0.90 26.92 -13.83
CA GLU A 295 -0.71 27.08 -12.39
C GLU A 295 -0.72 28.56 -11.97
N LYS A 296 -1.94 29.06 -11.72
CA LYS A 296 -2.22 30.48 -11.40
C LYS A 296 -1.50 31.01 -10.16
N ASP A 297 -1.06 30.14 -9.26
CA ASP A 297 -0.34 30.50 -8.03
C ASP A 297 1.18 30.23 -8.11
N ALA A 298 1.69 29.65 -9.22
CA ALA A 298 3.07 29.20 -9.31
C ALA A 298 4.06 30.30 -9.75
N THR A 299 3.62 31.29 -10.55
CA THR A 299 4.55 32.15 -11.30
C THR A 299 5.52 32.96 -10.45
N ASP A 300 5.14 33.35 -9.23
CA ASP A 300 5.96 34.17 -8.35
C ASP A 300 6.91 33.38 -7.43
N SER A 301 6.88 32.03 -7.47
CA SER A 301 7.69 31.18 -6.58
C SER A 301 8.16 29.86 -7.19
N VAL A 302 8.07 29.68 -8.51
CA VAL A 302 8.64 28.48 -9.15
C VAL A 302 10.15 28.44 -8.94
N LEU A 303 10.61 27.39 -8.28
CA LEU A 303 12.01 27.03 -8.20
C LEU A 303 12.37 26.10 -9.35
N MET A 304 13.52 26.36 -9.96
CA MET A 304 14.14 25.45 -10.91
C MET A 304 15.46 24.94 -10.33
N SER A 305 15.72 23.66 -10.49
CA SER A 305 17.00 23.07 -10.16
C SER A 305 17.96 23.22 -11.33
N LEU A 306 19.13 23.84 -11.12
CA LEU A 306 20.19 23.97 -12.10
C LEU A 306 21.32 22.99 -11.78
N SER A 307 21.62 22.11 -12.73
CA SER A 307 22.77 21.22 -12.70
C SER A 307 23.88 21.72 -13.63
N THR A 308 25.10 21.77 -13.11
CA THR A 308 26.34 22.16 -13.81
C THR A 308 27.42 21.11 -13.54
N VAL A 309 28.47 21.09 -14.36
CA VAL A 309 29.57 20.13 -14.22
C VAL A 309 30.89 20.89 -14.21
N SER A 310 31.77 20.59 -13.25
CA SER A 310 33.11 21.18 -13.19
C SER A 310 34.04 20.63 -14.30
N SER A 311 35.20 21.26 -14.48
CA SER A 311 36.25 20.78 -15.39
C SER A 311 36.73 19.36 -15.06
N ASP A 312 36.63 18.95 -13.79
CA ASP A 312 36.99 17.61 -13.31
C ASP A 312 35.85 16.60 -13.47
N CYS A 313 34.82 16.93 -14.26
CA CYS A 313 33.63 16.10 -14.48
C CYS A 313 32.82 15.80 -13.21
N ILE A 314 32.88 16.68 -12.20
CA ILE A 314 32.10 16.53 -10.97
C ILE A 314 30.80 17.34 -11.10
N PRO A 315 29.62 16.70 -11.07
CA PRO A 315 28.35 17.41 -11.16
C PRO A 315 28.05 18.14 -9.85
N SER A 316 27.33 19.26 -9.96
CA SER A 316 26.77 19.96 -8.82
C SER A 316 25.42 20.56 -9.16
N CYS A 317 24.56 20.71 -8.14
CA CYS A 317 23.15 21.03 -8.31
C CYS A 317 22.68 22.02 -7.24
N ARG A 318 21.74 22.91 -7.58
CA ARG A 318 21.12 23.88 -6.65
C ARG A 318 19.83 24.44 -7.23
N TYR A 319 18.95 24.93 -6.36
CA TYR A 319 17.77 25.69 -6.78
C TYR A 319 18.09 27.13 -7.14
N LEU A 320 17.35 27.66 -8.11
CA LEU A 320 17.28 29.04 -8.53
C LEU A 320 15.80 29.42 -8.70
N ASN A 321 15.49 30.71 -8.58
CA ASN A 321 14.16 31.20 -8.95
C ASN A 321 14.03 31.15 -10.47
N PHE A 322 12.91 30.63 -10.96
CA PHE A 322 12.51 30.79 -12.34
C PHE A 322 12.08 32.24 -12.58
N CYS A 323 12.61 32.87 -13.63
CA CYS A 323 12.42 34.31 -13.88
C CYS A 323 11.65 34.56 -15.20
N GLY A 324 10.77 33.63 -15.56
CA GLY A 324 10.02 33.65 -16.82
C GLY A 324 10.79 33.06 -17.99
N LEU A 325 10.25 33.27 -19.19
CA LEU A 325 10.82 32.82 -20.46
C LEU A 325 11.20 34.02 -21.34
N ARG A 326 12.19 33.80 -22.21
CA ARG A 326 12.48 34.64 -23.37
C ARG A 326 12.30 33.80 -24.63
N GLU A 327 12.16 34.46 -25.77
CA GLU A 327 11.99 33.82 -27.09
C GLU A 327 13.01 32.70 -27.36
N SER A 328 14.26 32.89 -26.94
CA SER A 328 15.35 31.95 -27.20
C SER A 328 15.66 30.98 -26.06
N GLY A 329 15.03 31.10 -24.88
CA GLY A 329 15.35 30.25 -23.74
C GLY A 329 15.00 30.81 -22.36
N ILE A 330 15.65 30.26 -21.33
CA ILE A 330 15.29 30.46 -19.92
C ILE A 330 16.30 31.38 -19.23
N PRO A 331 15.96 32.65 -18.95
CA PRO A 331 16.86 33.57 -18.25
C PRO A 331 16.98 33.26 -16.76
N PHE A 332 18.16 33.51 -16.21
CA PHE A 332 18.40 33.52 -14.77
C PHE A 332 19.46 34.54 -14.38
N TYR A 333 19.47 34.94 -13.10
CA TYR A 333 20.35 35.99 -12.60
C TYR A 333 21.16 35.46 -11.42
N THR A 334 22.48 35.69 -11.44
CA THR A 334 23.36 35.18 -10.37
C THR A 334 24.65 35.99 -10.26
N ASP A 335 25.39 35.75 -9.18
CA ASP A 335 26.70 36.32 -8.95
C ASP A 335 27.75 35.60 -9.80
N SER A 336 28.42 36.34 -10.69
CA SER A 336 29.49 35.87 -11.58
C SER A 336 30.67 35.20 -10.87
N ARG A 337 30.84 35.43 -9.56
CA ARG A 337 31.92 34.83 -8.77
C ARG A 337 31.58 33.44 -8.25
N SER A 338 30.31 33.04 -8.36
CA SER A 338 29.81 31.79 -7.79
C SER A 338 30.37 30.55 -8.49
N ARG A 339 30.35 29.42 -7.78
CA ARG A 339 30.81 28.12 -8.29
C ARG A 339 30.13 27.74 -9.62
N LYS A 340 28.80 27.88 -9.70
CA LYS A 340 28.04 27.52 -10.91
C LYS A 340 28.50 28.30 -12.15
N VAL A 341 28.86 29.58 -11.98
CA VAL A 341 29.35 30.41 -13.09
C VAL A 341 30.72 29.95 -13.54
N LYS A 342 31.64 29.67 -12.60
CA LYS A 342 32.96 29.11 -12.95
C LYS A 342 32.82 27.80 -13.71
N GLU A 343 31.92 26.93 -13.27
CA GLU A 343 31.63 25.65 -13.92
C GLU A 343 31.07 25.84 -15.33
N PHE A 344 30.00 26.62 -15.51
CA PHE A 344 29.43 26.79 -16.85
C PHE A 344 30.23 27.70 -17.79
N THR A 345 31.17 28.49 -17.25
CA THR A 345 32.14 29.24 -18.07
C THR A 345 33.17 28.29 -18.67
N ALA A 346 33.56 27.24 -17.94
CA ALA A 346 34.46 26.20 -18.44
C ALA A 346 33.73 25.17 -19.31
N ASN A 347 32.50 24.80 -18.95
CA ASN A 347 31.66 23.88 -19.69
C ASN A 347 30.23 24.42 -19.80
N PRO A 348 29.82 25.02 -20.94
CA PRO A 348 28.53 25.68 -21.07
C PRO A 348 27.33 24.74 -20.97
N ALA A 349 27.52 23.42 -21.03
CA ALA A 349 26.45 22.44 -20.93
C ALA A 349 25.83 22.41 -19.52
N VAL A 350 24.50 22.54 -19.46
CA VAL A 350 23.72 22.55 -18.21
C VAL A 350 22.42 21.79 -18.37
N ALA A 351 21.84 21.40 -17.24
CA ALA A 351 20.47 20.90 -17.18
C ALA A 351 19.63 21.69 -16.17
N LEU A 352 18.37 21.96 -16.52
CA LEU A 352 17.35 22.48 -15.61
C LEU A 352 16.28 21.43 -15.35
N THR A 353 15.75 21.39 -14.14
CA THR A 353 14.55 20.62 -13.81
C THR A 353 13.56 21.49 -13.06
N LEU A 354 12.32 21.50 -13.53
CA LEU A 354 11.17 22.07 -12.83
C LEU A 354 10.21 20.94 -12.47
N TYR A 355 9.62 21.00 -11.29
CA TYR A 355 8.63 20.03 -10.84
C TYR A 355 7.42 20.76 -10.28
N ILE A 356 6.26 20.52 -10.89
CA ILE A 356 4.97 21.04 -10.46
C ILE A 356 4.27 19.90 -9.73
N GLN A 357 4.50 19.85 -8.42
CA GLN A 357 4.05 18.75 -7.59
C GLN A 357 2.52 18.49 -7.63
N PRO A 358 1.64 19.51 -7.59
CA PRO A 358 0.19 19.27 -7.57
C PRO A 358 -0.33 18.50 -8.80
N LEU A 359 0.30 18.71 -9.96
CA LEU A 359 -0.08 18.08 -11.23
C LEU A 359 0.82 16.91 -11.63
N VAL A 360 1.80 16.54 -10.78
CA VAL A 360 2.81 15.50 -11.06
C VAL A 360 3.49 15.74 -12.42
N ARG A 361 3.79 17.01 -12.71
CA ARG A 361 4.46 17.42 -13.95
C ARG A 361 5.94 17.67 -13.69
N GLN A 362 6.79 17.15 -14.56
CA GLN A 362 8.20 17.46 -14.57
C GLN A 362 8.61 18.00 -15.93
N ILE A 363 9.41 19.06 -15.92
CA ILE A 363 10.03 19.61 -17.11
C ILE A 363 11.54 19.49 -16.95
N ARG A 364 12.20 18.75 -17.84
CA ARG A 364 13.66 18.65 -17.89
C ARG A 364 14.16 19.39 -19.12
N ILE A 365 15.16 20.23 -18.95
CA ILE A 365 15.74 21.03 -20.03
C ILE A 365 17.23 20.75 -20.06
N GLN A 366 17.77 20.45 -21.22
CA GLN A 366 19.21 20.40 -21.46
C GLN A 366 19.56 21.50 -22.45
N GLY A 367 20.74 22.08 -22.31
CA GLY A 367 21.16 23.17 -23.18
C GLY A 367 22.51 23.76 -22.80
N THR A 368 22.79 24.92 -23.39
CA THR A 368 24.02 25.68 -23.13
C THR A 368 23.72 27.03 -22.50
N VAL A 369 24.59 27.50 -21.60
CA VAL A 369 24.47 28.83 -20.99
C VAL A 369 25.17 29.89 -21.83
N LYS A 370 24.54 31.07 -21.97
CA LYS A 370 25.14 32.28 -22.52
C LYS A 370 24.93 33.46 -21.58
N GLU A 371 25.92 34.34 -21.45
CA GLU A 371 25.77 35.62 -20.72
C GLU A 371 24.91 36.60 -21.53
N LEU A 372 23.99 37.27 -20.86
CA LEU A 372 23.15 38.33 -21.41
C LEU A 372 23.76 39.70 -21.13
N SER A 373 23.25 40.74 -21.81
CA SER A 373 23.78 42.09 -21.68
C SER A 373 23.58 42.68 -20.28
N LYS A 374 24.43 43.64 -19.90
CA LYS A 374 24.35 44.31 -18.59
C LYS A 374 23.04 45.08 -18.42
N GLU A 375 22.45 45.55 -19.52
CA GLU A 375 21.17 46.27 -19.53
C GLU A 375 20.04 45.35 -19.09
N ILE A 376 20.06 44.07 -19.50
CA ILE A 376 19.09 43.07 -19.04
C ILE A 376 19.21 42.82 -17.53
N ALA A 377 20.44 42.64 -17.04
CA ALA A 377 20.70 42.46 -15.61
C ALA A 377 20.26 43.70 -14.80
N ALA A 378 20.53 44.90 -15.31
CA ALA A 378 20.12 46.16 -14.69
C ALA A 378 18.59 46.32 -14.66
N GLY A 379 17.91 45.98 -15.76
CA GLY A 379 16.45 46.01 -15.85
C GLY A 379 15.80 45.15 -14.75
N TYR A 380 16.23 43.89 -14.63
CA TYR A 380 15.76 43.00 -13.57
C TYR A 380 16.07 43.53 -12.17
N PHE A 381 17.30 43.97 -11.92
CA PHE A 381 17.71 44.51 -10.62
C PHE A 381 16.87 45.72 -10.20
N ASN A 382 16.57 46.63 -11.12
CA ASN A 382 15.76 47.82 -10.85
C ASN A 382 14.29 47.48 -10.54
N ALA A 383 13.77 46.36 -11.04
CA ALA A 383 12.41 45.90 -10.77
C ALA A 383 12.27 45.24 -9.38
N LEU A 384 13.38 44.82 -8.76
CA LEU A 384 13.36 44.22 -7.42
C LEU A 384 12.99 45.25 -6.34
N SER A 385 12.40 44.78 -5.25
CA SER A 385 12.19 45.59 -4.05
C SER A 385 13.54 46.11 -3.52
N ARG A 386 13.51 47.27 -2.85
CA ARG A 386 14.72 47.87 -2.26
C ARG A 386 15.43 46.91 -1.29
N GLU A 387 14.68 46.12 -0.54
CA GLU A 387 15.24 45.11 0.37
C GLU A 387 15.97 43.97 -0.36
N HIS A 388 15.43 43.52 -1.51
CA HIS A 388 16.11 42.53 -2.35
C HIS A 388 17.37 43.11 -2.96
N GLN A 389 17.34 44.35 -3.44
CA GLN A 389 18.52 45.05 -3.95
C GLN A 389 19.63 45.15 -2.89
N ILE A 390 19.31 45.52 -1.65
CA ILE A 390 20.26 45.55 -0.52
C ILE A 390 20.88 44.16 -0.28
N THR A 391 20.05 43.10 -0.34
CA THR A 391 20.52 41.73 -0.13
C THR A 391 21.47 41.28 -1.23
N LEU A 392 21.22 41.69 -2.49
CA LEU A 392 22.13 41.42 -3.61
C LEU A 392 23.46 42.18 -3.49
N VAL A 393 23.45 43.41 -2.97
CA VAL A 393 24.68 44.18 -2.70
C VAL A 393 25.54 43.52 -1.61
N LEU A 394 24.91 42.92 -0.60
CA LEU A 394 25.61 42.15 0.44
C LEU A 394 26.27 40.88 -0.12
N ASN A 395 25.70 40.32 -1.18
CA ASN A 395 25.99 38.98 -1.64
C ASN A 395 27.38 38.92 -2.28
N HIS A 396 28.32 38.28 -1.58
CA HIS A 396 29.48 37.63 -2.19
C HIS A 396 29.18 36.14 -2.17
N GLN A 397 28.44 35.68 -3.19
CA GLN A 397 27.96 34.30 -3.21
C GLN A 397 29.14 33.34 -3.08
N ASP A 398 29.01 32.33 -2.20
CA ASP A 398 30.00 31.30 -1.89
C ASP A 398 31.21 31.73 -1.02
N LYS A 399 31.22 32.95 -0.44
CA LYS A 399 32.22 33.31 0.60
C LYS A 399 31.79 32.84 2.00
N PRO A 400 32.68 32.25 2.81
CA PRO A 400 32.40 31.93 4.20
C PRO A 400 32.04 33.18 5.01
N ILE A 401 31.08 33.05 5.93
CA ILE A 401 30.75 34.07 6.92
C ILE A 401 30.67 33.41 8.29
N ALA A 402 31.18 34.09 9.32
CA ALA A 402 31.38 33.50 10.64
C ALA A 402 30.08 33.03 11.32
N SER A 403 28.95 33.72 11.09
CA SER A 403 27.67 33.36 11.68
C SER A 403 26.49 34.04 11.01
N ARG A 404 25.26 33.56 11.30
CA ARG A 404 24.01 34.24 10.95
C ARG A 404 23.94 35.66 11.52
N LYS A 405 24.45 35.88 12.74
CA LYS A 405 24.49 37.21 13.37
C LYS A 405 25.32 38.19 12.55
N ALA A 406 26.52 37.78 12.12
CA ALA A 406 27.37 38.59 11.25
C ALA A 406 26.70 38.92 9.90
N MET A 407 25.90 38.00 9.35
CA MET A 407 25.13 38.25 8.13
C MET A 407 24.05 39.33 8.33
N ILE A 408 23.33 39.28 9.45
CA ILE A 408 22.30 40.26 9.81
C ILE A 408 22.91 41.64 10.05
N GLU A 409 24.04 41.71 10.78
CA GLU A 409 24.76 42.96 11.04
C GLU A 409 25.21 43.62 9.73
N LYS A 410 25.86 42.86 8.84
CA LYS A 410 26.27 43.36 7.53
C LYS A 410 25.09 43.84 6.67
N ARG A 411 23.93 43.16 6.76
CA ARG A 411 22.71 43.61 6.06
C ARG A 411 22.22 44.95 6.60
N LYS A 412 22.25 45.12 7.93
CA LYS A 412 21.86 46.38 8.59
C LYS A 412 22.80 47.53 8.22
N GLU A 413 24.11 47.31 8.19
CA GLU A 413 25.09 48.32 7.77
C GLU A 413 24.81 48.83 6.35
N ILE A 414 24.56 47.92 5.40
CA ILE A 414 24.23 48.30 4.02
C ILE A 414 22.87 48.99 3.96
N ALA A 415 21.86 48.49 4.67
CA ALA A 415 20.54 49.13 4.73
C ALA A 415 20.63 50.56 5.29
N GLN A 416 21.48 50.81 6.29
CA GLN A 416 21.70 52.13 6.85
C GLN A 416 22.37 53.08 5.85
N LYS A 417 23.34 52.58 5.05
CA LYS A 417 23.96 53.35 3.95
C LYS A 417 22.94 53.79 2.89
N TYR A 418 21.90 53.01 2.67
CA TYR A 418 20.82 53.28 1.73
C TYR A 418 19.49 53.63 2.44
N SER A 419 19.57 54.25 3.63
CA SER A 419 18.40 54.62 4.42
C SER A 419 17.56 55.73 3.78
N ASP A 420 18.21 56.66 3.07
CA ASP A 420 17.54 57.67 2.26
C ASP A 420 16.96 57.03 0.97
N PRO A 421 15.62 57.03 0.79
CA PRO A 421 14.97 56.46 -0.39
C PRO A 421 15.38 57.11 -1.71
N SER A 422 15.83 58.37 -1.69
CA SER A 422 16.29 59.09 -2.89
C SER A 422 17.61 58.55 -3.45
N ILE A 423 18.42 57.88 -2.61
CA ILE A 423 19.66 57.24 -3.04
C ILE A 423 19.32 55.96 -3.79
N ARG A 424 19.69 55.91 -5.07
CA ARG A 424 19.57 54.72 -5.91
C ARG A 424 20.64 53.70 -5.56
N ILE A 425 20.24 52.45 -5.40
CA ILE A 425 21.18 51.33 -5.23
C ILE A 425 21.71 50.96 -6.62
N SER A 426 23.03 50.97 -6.79
CA SER A 426 23.66 50.56 -8.04
C SER A 426 23.71 49.04 -8.15
N LEU A 427 23.49 48.51 -9.37
CA LEU A 427 23.71 47.11 -9.71
C LEU A 427 25.16 46.71 -9.34
N PRO A 428 25.38 45.67 -8.51
CA PRO A 428 26.72 45.18 -8.24
C PRO A 428 27.43 44.71 -9.52
N GLU A 429 28.71 45.04 -9.69
CA GLU A 429 29.50 44.63 -10.86
C GLU A 429 29.62 43.12 -11.04
N SER A 430 29.35 42.33 -10.02
CA SER A 430 29.39 40.87 -10.10
C SER A 430 28.03 40.26 -10.46
N TRP A 431 26.93 41.00 -10.34
CA TRP A 431 25.61 40.50 -10.69
C TRP A 431 25.46 40.48 -12.21
N ARG A 432 25.07 39.32 -12.75
CA ARG A 432 24.95 39.07 -14.19
C ARG A 432 23.66 38.34 -14.52
N ALA A 433 23.24 38.51 -15.76
CA ALA A 433 22.13 37.79 -16.35
C ALA A 433 22.70 36.73 -17.31
N TYR A 434 22.13 35.54 -17.27
CA TYR A 434 22.47 34.43 -18.14
C TYR A 434 21.18 33.86 -18.74
N ILE A 435 21.31 33.13 -19.84
CA ILE A 435 20.21 32.40 -20.48
C ILE A 435 20.63 30.97 -20.78
N VAL A 436 19.77 30.01 -20.46
CA VAL A 436 19.88 28.64 -20.96
C VAL A 436 19.21 28.57 -22.32
N LEU A 437 20.00 28.26 -23.35
CA LEU A 437 19.53 27.99 -24.70
C LEU A 437 19.26 26.48 -24.81
N PRO A 438 17.98 26.06 -24.85
CA PRO A 438 17.65 24.63 -24.80
C PRO A 438 17.96 23.95 -26.13
N ASN A 439 18.51 22.74 -26.05
CA ASN A 439 18.60 21.80 -27.18
C ASN A 439 17.74 20.56 -26.96
N VAL A 440 17.37 20.25 -25.72
CA VAL A 440 16.41 19.19 -25.38
C VAL A 440 15.44 19.72 -24.32
N ILE A 441 14.15 19.49 -24.51
CA ILE A 441 13.12 19.73 -23.49
C ILE A 441 12.25 18.48 -23.40
N GLU A 442 12.15 17.92 -22.20
CA GLU A 442 11.29 16.80 -21.89
C GLU A 442 10.16 17.25 -20.98
N PHE A 443 8.94 16.92 -21.38
CA PHE A 443 7.71 17.07 -20.63
C PHE A 443 7.29 15.70 -20.12
N PHE A 444 7.22 15.58 -18.79
CA PHE A 444 6.73 14.41 -18.10
C PHE A 444 5.42 14.76 -17.41
N GLN A 445 4.38 13.96 -17.65
CA GLN A 445 3.10 14.02 -16.96
C GLN A 445 2.86 12.66 -16.29
N GLY A 446 2.84 12.66 -14.95
CA GLY A 446 2.55 11.45 -14.19
C GLY A 446 1.08 11.09 -14.27
N HIS A 447 0.78 9.78 -14.33
CA HIS A 447 -0.56 9.21 -14.35
C HIS A 447 -0.76 8.20 -13.22
N THR A 448 -2.01 7.97 -12.82
CA THR A 448 -2.33 7.05 -11.70
C THR A 448 -2.19 5.57 -12.05
N ASP A 449 -2.13 5.24 -13.33
CA ASP A 449 -2.03 3.87 -13.88
C ASP A 449 -0.59 3.46 -14.22
N TRP A 450 0.40 4.29 -13.86
CA TRP A 450 1.84 4.08 -14.11
C TRP A 450 2.24 4.15 -15.59
N LEU A 451 1.34 4.58 -16.48
CA LEU A 451 1.62 4.83 -17.89
C LEU A 451 1.90 6.31 -18.13
N ASP A 452 2.97 6.80 -17.49
CA ASP A 452 3.35 8.22 -17.53
C ASP A 452 3.68 8.69 -18.97
N ASP A 453 3.23 9.90 -19.32
CA ASP A 453 3.55 10.49 -20.62
C ASP A 453 4.92 11.15 -20.58
N ARG A 454 5.80 10.79 -21.52
CA ARG A 454 7.13 11.39 -21.70
C ARG A 454 7.31 11.90 -23.11
N ILE A 455 7.16 13.21 -23.30
CA ILE A 455 7.29 13.88 -24.60
C ILE A 455 8.62 14.65 -24.64
N VAL A 456 9.50 14.27 -25.56
CA VAL A 456 10.84 14.87 -25.70
C VAL A 456 10.94 15.64 -26.99
N PHE A 457 11.24 16.92 -26.86
CA PHE A 457 11.62 17.82 -27.94
C PHE A 457 13.16 17.87 -28.03
N THR A 458 13.71 17.61 -29.20
CA THR A 458 15.15 17.72 -29.50
C THR A 458 15.35 18.71 -30.64
N LYS A 459 16.30 19.63 -30.49
CA LYS A 459 16.60 20.67 -31.48
C LYS A 459 17.69 20.20 -32.45
N GLU A 460 17.35 20.11 -33.73
CA GLU A 460 18.25 19.75 -34.83
C GLU A 460 18.05 20.74 -36.00
N ASP A 461 19.11 21.34 -36.52
CA ASP A 461 19.08 22.34 -37.61
C ASP A 461 18.03 23.47 -37.40
N ASP A 462 18.00 24.01 -36.18
CA ASP A 462 17.04 25.03 -35.72
C ASP A 462 15.55 24.63 -35.75
N LYS A 463 15.26 23.33 -35.92
CA LYS A 463 13.92 22.76 -35.84
C LYS A 463 13.79 21.86 -34.63
N TRP A 464 12.58 21.81 -34.06
CA TRP A 464 12.26 20.92 -32.96
C TRP A 464 11.63 19.63 -33.48
N ASN A 465 12.29 18.51 -33.23
CA ASN A 465 11.76 17.17 -33.43
C ASN A 465 11.12 16.69 -32.13
N VAL A 466 9.95 16.05 -32.22
CA VAL A 466 9.21 15.53 -31.06
C VAL A 466 9.13 14.01 -31.12
N LYS A 467 9.32 13.36 -29.97
CA LYS A 467 9.11 11.92 -29.80
C LYS A 467 8.53 11.60 -28.44
N ARG A 468 7.80 10.49 -28.36
CA ARG A 468 7.34 9.90 -27.11
C ARG A 468 8.35 8.88 -26.63
N LEU A 469 8.62 8.85 -25.33
CA LEU A 469 9.42 7.81 -24.66
C LEU A 469 8.50 6.93 -23.79
N LEU A 470 8.93 5.71 -23.53
CA LEU A 470 8.33 4.89 -22.47
C LEU A 470 8.64 5.52 -21.09
N PRO A 471 7.74 5.36 -20.09
CA PRO A 471 7.94 5.81 -18.71
C PRO A 471 9.34 5.53 -18.17
#